data_AF-A0A450XB28-F1
#
_entry.id   AF-A0A450XB28-F1
#
_cell.length_a   1.000
_cell.length_b   1.000
_cell.length_c   1.000
_cell.angle_alpha   90.00
_cell.angle_beta   90.00
_cell.angle_gamma   90.00
#
_symmetry.space_group_name_H-M   'P 1'
#
loop_
_entity.id
_entity.type
_entity.pdbx_description
1 polymer ?
#
loop_
_entity_poly.entity_id
_entity_poly.type
_entity_poly.pdbx_seq_one_letter_code
_entity_poly.pdbx_strand_id
1 'polypeptide(L)'
;TLRIAWQLVWRNEGAAGIDHISIERFEAQSERYLQELSEALKTQTYRPEAVKRVYIPKGDGKQRPLGIPTVKDRIVQAAVKMVIEPIFEKEFLPMSYG
;
A
#
# COMPACT_ATOMS: atom_id res chain seq x y z
N THR A 1 9.16 -0.83 11.73
CA THR A 1 7.83 -0.98 11.09
C THR A 1 7.82 -0.57 9.62
N LEU A 2 8.07 0.69 9.25
CA LEU A 2 7.98 1.13 7.84
C LEU A 2 8.95 0.44 6.87
N ARG A 3 10.18 0.10 7.31
CA ARG A 3 11.13 -0.68 6.48
C ARG A 3 10.62 -2.08 6.13
N ILE A 4 9.99 -2.77 7.11
CA ILE A 4 9.40 -4.09 6.90
C ILE A 4 8.18 -3.96 5.96
N ALA A 5 7.33 -2.96 6.21
CA ALA A 5 6.19 -2.66 5.33
C ALA A 5 6.63 -2.37 3.89
N TRP A 6 7.73 -1.63 3.70
CA TRP A 6 8.34 -1.40 2.40
C TRP A 6 8.77 -2.70 1.73
N GLN A 7 9.47 -3.59 2.43
CA GLN A 7 9.86 -4.89 1.87
C GLN A 7 8.66 -5.71 1.40
N LEU A 8 7.54 -5.68 2.13
CA LEU A 8 6.30 -6.34 1.72
C LEU A 8 5.70 -5.72 0.46
N VAL A 9 5.68 -4.38 0.38
CA VAL A 9 5.16 -3.66 -0.79
C VAL A 9 6.03 -3.87 -2.02
N TRP A 10 7.36 -3.85 -1.85
CA TRP A 10 8.33 -4.08 -2.91
C TRP A 10 8.16 -5.46 -3.54
N ARG A 11 7.99 -6.52 -2.72
CA ARG A 11 7.74 -7.90 -3.18
C ARG A 11 6.46 -8.09 -3.99
N ASN A 12 5.48 -7.19 -3.84
CA ASN A 12 4.21 -7.29 -4.55
C ASN A 12 4.26 -6.68 -5.97
N GLU A 13 5.35 -6.00 -6.34
CA GLU A 13 5.60 -5.47 -7.70
C GLU A 13 4.43 -4.64 -8.28
N GLY A 14 3.70 -3.92 -7.43
CA GLY A 14 2.50 -3.19 -7.81
C GLY A 14 2.78 -1.94 -8.65
N ALA A 15 1.90 -1.66 -9.62
CA ALA A 15 2.00 -0.47 -10.47
C ALA A 15 2.00 0.87 -9.69
N ALA A 16 2.50 1.92 -10.33
CA ALA A 16 2.55 3.27 -9.75
C ALA A 16 1.15 3.85 -9.51
N GLY A 17 1.01 4.62 -8.42
CA GLY A 17 -0.21 5.34 -8.06
C GLY A 17 -0.41 6.62 -8.88
N ILE A 18 -1.20 7.56 -8.33
CA ILE A 18 -1.53 8.83 -9.00
C ILE A 18 -0.33 9.78 -9.08
N ASP A 19 0.66 9.61 -8.20
CA ASP A 19 1.93 10.35 -8.17
C ASP A 19 2.94 9.88 -9.24
N HIS A 20 2.61 8.80 -9.96
CA HIS A 20 3.46 8.19 -10.98
C HIS A 20 4.85 7.75 -10.47
N ILE A 21 5.03 7.57 -9.15
CA ILE A 21 6.25 7.01 -8.59
C ILE A 21 6.15 5.48 -8.64
N SER A 22 7.02 4.86 -9.43
CA SER A 22 7.13 3.40 -9.53
C SER A 22 7.89 2.79 -8.35
N ILE A 23 7.85 1.46 -8.21
CA ILE A 23 8.60 0.73 -7.19
C ILE A 23 10.10 0.97 -7.35
N GLU A 24 10.61 0.94 -8.58
CA GLU A 24 12.04 1.13 -8.89
C GLU A 24 12.49 2.55 -8.56
N ARG A 25 11.66 3.56 -8.88
CA ARG A 25 11.95 4.95 -8.53
C ARG A 25 11.92 5.16 -7.02
N PHE A 26 10.98 4.52 -6.33
CA PHE A 26 10.92 4.57 -4.87
C PHE A 26 12.14 3.90 -4.25
N GLU A 27 12.52 2.72 -4.74
CA GLU A 27 13.66 1.93 -4.26
C GLU A 27 14.97 2.73 -4.32
N ALA A 28 15.22 3.39 -5.46
CA ALA A 28 16.41 4.21 -5.70
C ALA A 28 16.62 5.33 -4.66
N GLN A 29 15.56 5.75 -3.96
CA GLN A 29 15.62 6.78 -2.91
C GLN A 29 14.86 6.34 -1.65
N SER A 30 14.79 5.03 -1.39
CA SER A 30 13.89 4.46 -0.38
C SER A 30 14.17 4.98 1.03
N GLU A 31 15.43 5.16 1.41
CA GLU A 31 15.80 5.71 2.72
C GLU A 31 15.23 7.11 2.94
N ARG A 32 15.38 7.98 1.94
CA ARG A 32 14.85 9.34 1.96
C ARG A 32 13.33 9.33 2.07
N TYR A 33 12.63 8.58 1.20
CA TYR A 33 11.18 8.54 1.23
C TYR A 33 10.62 7.95 2.53
N LEU A 34 11.28 6.93 3.09
CA LEU A 34 10.90 6.34 4.37
C LEU A 34 11.14 7.30 5.53
N GLN A 35 12.19 8.10 5.49
CA GLN A 35 12.44 9.13 6.49
C GLN A 35 11.40 10.25 6.44
N GLU A 36 11.12 10.80 5.24
CA GLU A 36 10.06 11.79 5.04
C GLU A 36 8.69 11.27 5.52
N LEU A 37 8.36 10.03 5.18
CA LEU A 37 7.09 9.39 5.57
C LEU A 37 7.01 9.18 7.09
N SER A 38 8.10 8.72 7.71
CA SER A 38 8.19 8.55 9.16
C SER A 38 7.97 9.87 9.90
N GLU A 39 8.59 10.94 9.44
CA GLU A 39 8.43 12.28 10.03
C GLU A 39 7.01 12.80 9.87
N ALA A 40 6.42 12.65 8.67
CA ALA A 40 5.05 13.07 8.40
C ALA A 40 4.02 12.32 9.28
N LEU A 41 4.24 11.04 9.55
CA LEU A 41 3.38 10.25 10.43
C LEU A 41 3.52 10.69 11.90
N LYS A 42 4.75 10.90 12.39
CA LYS A 42 5.01 11.35 13.76
C LYS A 42 4.42 12.73 14.05
N THR A 43 4.54 13.64 13.08
CA THR A 43 4.02 15.01 13.17
C THR A 43 2.53 15.12 12.81
N GLN A 44 1.88 14.01 12.48
CA GLN A 44 0.46 13.95 12.07
C GLN A 44 0.13 14.82 10.83
N THR A 45 1.13 15.09 10.00
CA THR A 45 1.00 15.87 8.76
C THR A 45 0.79 14.99 7.53
N TYR A 46 0.96 13.67 7.66
CA TYR A 46 0.64 12.71 6.59
C TYR A 46 -0.81 12.87 6.11
N ARG A 47 -0.97 12.95 4.78
CA ARG A 47 -2.24 12.93 4.08
C ARG A 47 -2.16 11.86 2.98
N PRO A 48 -3.07 10.87 2.97
CA PRO A 48 -3.07 9.87 1.92
C PRO A 48 -3.49 10.51 0.59
N GLU A 49 -2.90 10.02 -0.49
CA GLU A 49 -3.21 10.50 -1.84
C GLU A 49 -4.47 9.82 -2.41
N ALA A 50 -5.03 10.43 -3.46
CA ALA A 50 -6.13 9.81 -4.19
C ALA A 50 -5.69 8.49 -4.86
N VAL A 51 -6.54 7.46 -4.81
CA VAL A 51 -6.25 6.19 -5.49
C VAL A 51 -6.39 6.34 -7.00
N LYS A 52 -5.39 5.89 -7.76
CA LYS A 52 -5.44 5.89 -9.23
C LYS A 52 -6.42 4.84 -9.73
N ARG A 53 -7.40 5.25 -10.53
CA ARG A 53 -8.34 4.33 -11.16
C ARG A 53 -7.74 3.71 -12.42
N VAL A 54 -7.75 2.39 -12.50
CA VAL A 54 -7.38 1.63 -13.70
C VAL A 54 -8.47 0.62 -14.01
N TYR A 55 -8.82 0.47 -15.28
CA TYR A 55 -9.79 -0.52 -15.73
C TYR A 55 -9.04 -1.69 -16.37
N ILE A 56 -9.25 -2.90 -15.85
CA ILE A 56 -8.73 -4.13 -16.45
C ILE A 56 -9.89 -4.93 -17.07
N PRO A 57 -9.68 -5.59 -18.22
CA PRO A 57 -10.71 -6.40 -18.84
C PRO A 57 -11.07 -7.59 -17.95
N LYS A 58 -12.35 -7.97 -17.98
CA LYS A 58 -12.88 -9.18 -17.39
C LYS A 58 -13.31 -10.15 -18.51
N GLY A 59 -13.26 -11.45 -18.26
CA GLY A 59 -13.53 -12.48 -19.28
C GLY A 59 -14.94 -12.45 -19.90
N ASP A 60 -15.87 -11.71 -19.28
CA ASP A 60 -17.26 -11.52 -19.74
C ASP A 60 -17.44 -10.23 -20.57
N GLY A 61 -16.35 -9.61 -21.04
CA GLY A 61 -16.38 -8.36 -21.80
C GLY A 61 -16.63 -7.10 -20.96
N LYS A 62 -16.84 -7.25 -19.64
CA LYS A 62 -16.93 -6.11 -18.71
C LYS A 62 -15.54 -5.66 -18.28
N GLN A 63 -15.46 -4.53 -17.59
CA GLN A 63 -14.23 -4.04 -16.98
C GLN A 63 -14.30 -4.10 -15.46
N ARG A 64 -13.20 -4.50 -14.81
CA ARG A 64 -13.03 -4.41 -13.36
C ARG A 64 -12.27 -3.13 -13.03
N PRO A 65 -12.86 -2.20 -12.26
CA PRO A 65 -12.12 -1.04 -11.78
C PRO A 65 -11.19 -1.47 -10.63
N LEU A 66 -9.90 -1.15 -10.75
CA LEU A 66 -8.91 -1.23 -9.69
C LEU A 66 -8.58 0.17 -9.16
N GLY A 67 -8.37 0.26 -7.85
CA GLY A 67 -7.79 1.44 -7.21
C GLY A 67 -6.36 1.14 -6.83
N ILE A 68 -5.42 1.93 -7.34
CA ILE A 68 -3.99 1.74 -7.10
C ILE A 68 -3.50 2.91 -6.23
N PRO A 69 -3.24 2.68 -4.92
CA PRO A 69 -2.65 3.69 -4.06
C PRO A 69 -1.19 3.98 -4.44
N THR A 70 -0.65 5.11 -3.99
CA THR A 70 0.78 5.41 -4.15
C THR A 70 1.64 4.42 -3.38
N VAL A 71 2.93 4.33 -3.70
CA VAL A 71 3.86 3.47 -2.97
C VAL A 71 3.92 3.87 -1.49
N LYS A 72 3.94 5.17 -1.18
CA LYS A 72 3.89 5.68 0.20
C LYS A 72 2.63 5.19 0.93
N ASP A 73 1.46 5.32 0.31
CA ASP A 73 0.20 4.89 0.92
C ASP A 73 0.18 3.37 1.17
N ARG A 74 0.67 2.57 0.22
CA ARG A 74 0.75 1.11 0.38
C ARG A 74 1.65 0.72 1.55
N ILE A 75 2.76 1.43 1.77
CA ILE A 75 3.65 1.20 2.91
C ILE A 75 2.92 1.50 4.23
N VAL A 76 2.18 2.60 4.30
CA VAL A 76 1.40 2.96 5.50
C VAL A 76 0.31 1.92 5.77
N GLN A 77 -0.45 1.52 4.74
CA GLN A 77 -1.50 0.50 4.85
C GLN A 77 -0.92 -0.85 5.29
N ALA A 78 0.21 -1.28 4.72
CA ALA A 78 0.89 -2.51 5.13
C ALA A 78 1.40 -2.41 6.58
N ALA A 79 1.92 -1.27 7.01
CA ALA A 79 2.36 -1.05 8.38
C ALA A 79 1.19 -1.14 9.38
N VAL A 80 0.04 -0.54 9.06
CA VAL A 80 -1.19 -0.66 9.86
C VAL A 80 -1.67 -2.11 9.90
N LYS A 81 -1.75 -2.76 8.73
CA LYS A 81 -2.18 -4.15 8.59
C LYS A 81 -1.39 -5.09 9.51
N MET A 82 -0.05 -4.98 9.51
CA MET A 82 0.81 -5.82 10.37
C MET A 82 0.48 -5.73 11.87
N VAL A 83 -0.08 -4.62 12.33
CA VAL A 83 -0.42 -4.41 13.75
C VAL A 83 -1.84 -4.90 14.04
N ILE A 84 -2.79 -4.62 13.16
CA ILE A 84 -4.20 -4.92 13.41
C ILE A 84 -4.59 -6.36 13.05
N GLU A 85 -3.97 -6.95 12.03
CA GLU A 85 -4.34 -8.28 11.53
C GLU A 85 -4.22 -9.36 12.61
N PRO A 86 -3.13 -9.45 13.43
CA PRO A 86 -3.05 -10.45 14.49
C PRO A 86 -4.09 -10.30 15.61
N ILE A 87 -4.68 -9.11 15.74
CA ILE A 87 -5.77 -8.84 16.70
C ILE A 87 -7.07 -9.42 16.14
N PHE A 88 -7.41 -9.05 14.90
CA PHE A 88 -8.63 -9.49 14.24
C PHE A 88 -8.62 -10.98 13.86
N GLU A 89 -7.46 -11.56 13.56
CA GLU A 89 -7.33 -12.99 13.22
C GLU A 89 -7.86 -13.90 14.33
N LYS A 90 -7.76 -13.45 15.59
CA LYS A 90 -8.29 -14.19 16.75
C LYS A 90 -9.80 -14.08 16.90
N GLU A 91 -10.42 -13.08 16.29
CA GLU A 91 -11.85 -12.80 16.37
C GLU A 91 -12.63 -13.32 15.15
N PHE A 92 -11.95 -13.55 14.03
CA PHE A 92 -12.59 -14.07 12.83
C PHE A 92 -13.17 -15.47 13.03
N LEU A 93 -14.32 -15.71 12.38
CA LEU A 93 -14.96 -17.03 12.40
C LEU A 93 -14.09 -18.05 11.64
N PRO A 94 -14.10 -19.35 12.05
CA PRO A 94 -13.35 -20.40 11.35
C PRO A 94 -13.74 -20.61 9.88
N MET A 95 -14.87 -20.04 9.44
CA MET A 95 -15.37 -20.12 8.06
C MET A 95 -15.16 -18.83 7.26
N SER A 96 -14.32 -17.91 7.76
CA SER A 96 -13.91 -16.70 7.04
C SER A 96 -12.59 -16.95 6.31
N TYR A 97 -12.61 -16.94 4.96
CA TYR A 97 -11.49 -17.40 4.13
C TYR A 97 -10.86 -16.33 3.22
N GLY A 98 -11.33 -15.08 3.26
CA GLY A 98 -10.91 -14.05 2.31
C GLY A 98 -10.96 -12.64 2.87
#